data_AF-A0AAP8LA55-F1
#
_entry.id   AF-A0AAP8LA55-F1
#
_cell.length_a   1.000
_cell.length_b   1.000
_cell.length_c   1.000
_cell.angle_alpha   90.00
_cell.angle_beta   90.00
_cell.angle_gamma   90.00
#
_symmetry.space_group_name_H-M   'P 1'
#
loop_
_entity.id
_entity.type
_entity.pdbx_description
1 polymer ?
#
loop_
_entity_poly.entity_id
_entity_poly.type
_entity_poly.pdbx_seq_one_letter_code
_entity_poly.pdbx_strand_id
1 'polypeptide(L)'
;SDAALLCRQVIAAQPATHKAALICSGDKPERLLAELAAPALQKLPLYQLPEKKAALTQLNDDLMRALRPQNRLLILLAHASLWQTFTTEELREWTRTLAAWL
;
A
#
# COMPACT_ATOMS: atom_id res chain seq x y z
N SER A 1 -0.44 -4.76 -15.20
CA SER A 1 0.99 -4.49 -14.98
C SER A 1 1.56 -5.55 -14.05
N ASP A 2 2.86 -5.80 -14.07
CA ASP A 2 3.48 -6.83 -13.22
C ASP A 2 3.30 -6.51 -11.72
N ALA A 3 3.38 -5.24 -11.34
CA ALA A 3 3.11 -4.78 -9.98
C ALA A 3 1.68 -5.12 -9.51
N ALA A 4 0.69 -4.97 -10.39
CA ALA A 4 -0.69 -5.36 -10.11
C ALA A 4 -0.81 -6.87 -9.92
N LEU A 5 -0.19 -7.67 -10.79
CA LEU A 5 -0.21 -9.14 -10.67
C LEU A 5 0.44 -9.60 -9.35
N LEU A 6 1.59 -9.03 -8.99
CA LEU A 6 2.27 -9.30 -7.74
C LEU A 6 1.38 -8.97 -6.52
N CYS A 7 0.73 -7.80 -6.52
CA CYS A 7 -0.20 -7.44 -5.45
C CYS A 7 -1.31 -8.48 -5.29
N ARG A 8 -1.89 -8.94 -6.40
CA ARG A 8 -2.95 -9.95 -6.40
C ARG A 8 -2.46 -11.29 -5.85
N GLN A 9 -1.29 -11.74 -6.27
CA GLN A 9 -0.67 -12.98 -5.78
C GLN A 9 -0.36 -12.91 -4.28
N VAL A 10 0.20 -11.80 -3.81
CA VAL A 10 0.51 -11.58 -2.41
C VAL A 10 -0.75 -11.58 -1.55
N ILE A 11 -1.80 -10.89 -1.99
CA ILE A 11 -3.11 -10.86 -1.30
C ILE A 11 -3.74 -12.26 -1.29
N ALA A 12 -3.75 -12.97 -2.42
CA ALA A 12 -4.32 -14.31 -2.52
C ALA A 12 -3.56 -15.36 -1.70
N ALA A 13 -2.26 -15.16 -1.48
CA ALA A 13 -1.44 -16.02 -0.62
C ALA A 13 -1.63 -15.74 0.88
N GLN A 14 -2.30 -14.65 1.26
CA GLN A 14 -2.56 -14.37 2.67
C GLN A 14 -3.67 -15.29 3.21
N PRO A 15 -3.49 -15.88 4.41
CA PRO A 15 -4.57 -16.58 5.09
C PRO A 15 -5.77 -15.65 5.33
N ALA A 16 -7.00 -16.18 5.29
CA ALA A 16 -8.21 -15.40 5.57
C ALA A 16 -8.25 -14.77 6.99
N THR A 17 -7.36 -15.21 7.89
CA THR A 17 -7.16 -14.67 9.24
C THR A 17 -6.22 -13.48 9.29
N HIS A 18 -5.37 -13.29 8.27
CA HIS A 18 -4.42 -12.19 8.23
C HIS A 18 -5.12 -10.92 7.75
N LYS A 19 -4.85 -9.84 8.48
CA LYS A 19 -5.24 -8.50 8.08
C LYS A 19 -4.26 -8.08 6.98
N ALA A 20 -4.75 -7.75 5.79
CA ALA A 20 -3.98 -7.08 4.74
C ALA A 20 -4.62 -5.73 4.44
N ALA A 21 -3.87 -4.73 4.01
CA ALA A 21 -4.42 -3.48 3.46
C ALA A 21 -3.65 -3.08 2.21
N LEU A 22 -4.39 -2.59 1.22
CA LEU A 22 -3.85 -2.14 -0.05
C LEU A 22 -3.93 -0.61 -0.12
N ILE A 23 -2.82 0.00 -0.46
CA ILE A 23 -2.65 1.45 -0.58
C ILE A 23 -2.29 1.74 -2.03
N CYS A 24 -3.18 2.40 -2.76
CA CYS A 24 -2.98 2.77 -4.16
C CYS A 24 -2.65 4.25 -4.26
N SER A 25 -1.53 4.59 -4.88
CA SER A 25 -1.18 5.99 -5.20
C SER A 25 -1.36 6.24 -6.69
N GLY A 26 -2.28 7.14 -7.04
CA GLY A 26 -2.58 7.54 -8.42
C GLY A 26 -3.44 6.57 -9.24
N ASP A 27 -3.22 5.26 -9.09
CA ASP A 27 -3.92 4.26 -9.91
C ASP A 27 -5.34 3.94 -9.40
N LYS A 28 -6.21 3.49 -10.31
CA LYS A 28 -7.59 3.10 -9.98
C LYS A 28 -7.59 1.69 -9.36
N PRO A 29 -7.85 1.58 -8.05
CA PRO A 29 -7.89 0.28 -7.36
C PRO A 29 -8.96 -0.66 -7.93
N GLU A 30 -10.03 -0.09 -8.50
CA GLU A 30 -11.17 -0.80 -9.07
C GLU A 30 -10.76 -1.87 -10.09
N ARG A 31 -9.77 -1.59 -10.95
CA ARG A 31 -9.29 -2.60 -11.91
C ARG A 31 -8.56 -3.74 -11.22
N LEU A 32 -7.75 -3.43 -10.20
CA LEU A 32 -7.05 -4.45 -9.42
C LEU A 32 -8.06 -5.34 -8.68
N LEU A 33 -9.07 -4.73 -8.08
CA LEU A 33 -10.12 -5.43 -7.33
C LEU A 33 -11.02 -6.26 -8.24
N ALA A 34 -11.39 -5.77 -9.43
CA ALA A 34 -12.23 -6.49 -10.38
C ALA A 34 -11.61 -7.84 -10.80
N GLU A 35 -10.29 -7.93 -10.81
CA GLU A 35 -9.59 -9.16 -11.15
C GLU A 35 -9.24 -10.02 -9.92
N LEU A 36 -9.28 -9.48 -8.70
CA LEU A 36 -9.03 -10.27 -7.48
C LEU A 36 -10.18 -11.23 -7.21
N ALA A 37 -9.86 -12.47 -6.83
CA ALA A 37 -10.88 -13.45 -6.47
C ALA A 37 -11.69 -12.95 -5.25
N ALA A 38 -13.02 -12.94 -5.38
CA ALA A 38 -13.98 -12.46 -4.39
C ALA A 38 -13.73 -12.90 -2.92
N PRO A 39 -13.30 -14.14 -2.60
CA PRO A 39 -13.06 -14.53 -1.20
C PRO A 39 -11.88 -13.80 -0.54
N ALA A 40 -10.86 -13.37 -1.30
CA ALA A 40 -9.71 -12.63 -0.75
C ALA A 40 -10.04 -11.15 -0.45
N LEU A 41 -11.13 -10.66 -1.04
CA LEU A 41 -11.51 -9.25 -1.07
C LEU A 41 -12.43 -8.83 0.08
N GLN A 42 -13.17 -9.78 0.68
CA GLN A 42 -14.23 -9.48 1.66
C GLN A 42 -13.77 -8.68 2.89
N LYS A 43 -12.47 -8.63 3.19
CA LYS A 43 -11.92 -7.91 4.34
C LYS A 43 -10.70 -7.04 4.03
N LEU A 44 -10.39 -6.81 2.76
CA LEU A 44 -9.21 -6.02 2.36
C LEU A 44 -9.56 -4.52 2.40
N PRO A 45 -9.09 -3.74 3.40
CA PRO A 45 -9.27 -2.30 3.40
C PRO A 45 -8.41 -1.70 2.29
N LEU A 46 -9.00 -0.76 1.58
CA LEU A 46 -8.36 -0.08 0.48
C LEU A 46 -8.21 1.41 0.78
N TYR A 47 -7.01 1.93 0.58
CA TYR A 47 -6.68 3.34 0.75
C TYR A 47 -6.22 3.90 -0.58
N GLN A 48 -6.73 5.07 -0.93
CA GLN A 48 -6.29 5.82 -2.10
C GLN A 48 -5.51 7.03 -1.64
N LEU A 49 -4.34 7.21 -2.25
CA LEU A 49 -3.49 8.37 -2.06
C LEU A 49 -3.40 9.15 -3.36
N PRO A 50 -3.35 10.49 -3.28
CA PRO A 50 -2.93 11.30 -4.41
C PRO A 50 -1.55 10.84 -4.91
N GLU A 51 -1.34 10.88 -6.22
CA GLU A 51 -0.02 10.66 -6.84
C GLU A 51 0.89 11.88 -6.60
N LYS A 52 1.19 12.16 -5.33
CA LYS A 52 2.01 13.29 -4.90
C LYS A 52 3.01 12.84 -3.84
N LYS A 53 4.24 13.36 -3.93
CA LYS A 53 5.28 13.18 -2.91
C LYS A 53 4.76 13.46 -1.49
N ALA A 54 4.08 14.59 -1.31
CA ALA A 54 3.53 15.00 -0.01
C ALA A 54 2.58 13.96 0.59
N ALA A 55 1.77 13.28 -0.24
CA ALA A 55 0.86 12.24 0.22
C ALA A 55 1.62 11.00 0.73
N LEU A 56 2.74 10.65 0.11
CA LEU A 56 3.62 9.57 0.60
C LEU A 56 4.37 9.98 1.86
N THR A 57 4.79 11.24 1.99
CA THR A 57 5.46 11.74 3.20
C THR A 57 4.52 11.74 4.41
N GLN A 58 3.25 12.09 4.20
CA GLN A 58 2.21 12.09 5.24
C GLN A 58 1.58 10.71 5.47
N LEU A 59 1.83 9.75 4.58
CA LEU A 59 1.27 8.40 4.66
C LEU A 59 1.50 7.76 6.03
N ASN A 60 2.68 7.95 6.61
CA ASN A 60 2.99 7.38 7.91
C ASN A 60 2.00 7.81 9.01
N ASP A 61 1.73 9.11 9.10
CA ASP A 61 0.83 9.67 10.09
C ASP A 61 -0.62 9.24 9.84
N ASP A 62 -1.02 9.16 8.56
CA ASP A 62 -2.35 8.72 8.16
C ASP A 62 -2.58 7.23 8.48
N LEU A 63 -1.59 6.37 8.20
CA LEU A 63 -1.65 4.94 8.52
C LEU A 63 -1.71 4.72 10.03
N MET A 64 -0.94 5.48 10.81
CA MET A 64 -0.95 5.38 12.28
C MET A 64 -2.32 5.74 12.87
N ARG A 65 -2.99 6.76 12.34
CA ARG A 65 -4.34 7.15 12.79
C ARG A 65 -5.41 6.16 12.32
N ALA A 66 -5.35 5.72 11.06
CA ALA A 66 -6.42 4.95 10.45
C ALA A 66 -6.35 3.44 10.74
N LEU A 67 -5.13 2.87 10.75
CA LEU A 67 -4.96 1.41 10.71
C LEU A 67 -4.44 0.80 12.01
N ARG A 68 -3.79 1.58 12.89
CA ARG A 68 -3.09 1.08 14.08
C ARG A 68 -2.39 -0.26 13.78
N PRO A 69 -1.33 -0.25 12.96
CA PRO A 69 -0.80 -1.44 12.32
C PRO A 69 -0.19 -2.41 13.34
N GLN A 70 -1.01 -3.28 13.91
CA GLN A 70 -0.55 -4.45 14.67
C GLN A 70 -0.95 -5.69 13.88
N ASN A 71 0.04 -6.52 13.51
CA ASN A 71 -0.09 -7.76 12.75
C ASN A 71 -0.90 -7.62 11.44
N ARG A 72 -0.53 -6.67 10.59
CA ARG A 72 -1.14 -6.47 9.27
C ARG A 72 -0.10 -6.34 8.17
N LEU A 73 -0.34 -7.00 7.04
CA LEU A 73 0.42 -6.76 5.81
C LEU A 73 -0.04 -5.46 5.14
N LEU A 74 0.89 -4.54 4.87
CA LEU A 74 0.63 -3.33 4.12
C LEU A 74 1.26 -3.45 2.73
N ILE A 75 0.46 -3.22 1.69
CA ILE A 75 0.91 -3.26 0.29
C ILE A 75 0.75 -1.86 -0.29
N LEU A 76 1.85 -1.22 -0.66
CA LEU A 76 1.84 0.07 -1.37
C LEU A 76 2.05 -0.17 -2.87
N LEU A 77 1.01 0.13 -3.65
CA LEU A 77 1.06 0.15 -5.11
C LEU A 77 1.14 1.62 -5.57
N ALA A 78 2.33 2.04 -5.98
CA ALA A 78 2.61 3.39 -6.43
C ALA A 78 3.30 3.38 -7.81
N HIS A 79 2.99 4.37 -8.64
CA HIS A 79 3.62 4.51 -9.95
C HIS A 79 5.10 4.90 -9.81
N ALA A 80 5.95 4.43 -10.73
CA ALA A 80 7.40 4.63 -10.64
C ALA A 80 7.83 6.11 -10.70
N SER A 81 7.02 6.95 -11.34
CA SER A 81 7.17 8.42 -11.39
C SER A 81 7.27 9.05 -10.00
N LEU A 82 6.54 8.52 -9.00
CA LEU A 82 6.56 9.06 -7.65
C LEU A 82 7.95 8.98 -7.04
N TRP A 83 8.62 7.84 -7.21
CA TRP A 83 9.94 7.61 -6.64
C TRP A 83 11.01 8.51 -7.26
N GLN A 84 10.81 8.97 -8.50
CA GLN A 84 11.71 9.93 -9.16
C GLN A 84 11.66 11.32 -8.53
N THR A 85 10.62 11.64 -7.74
CA THR A 85 10.51 12.93 -7.04
C THR A 85 11.23 12.97 -5.69
N PHE A 86 11.72 11.82 -5.22
CA PHE A 86 12.47 11.71 -3.98
C PHE A 86 13.97 11.69 -4.25
N THR A 87 14.74 12.30 -3.35
CA THR A 87 16.17 12.04 -3.24
C THR A 87 16.43 10.75 -2.47
N THR A 88 17.65 10.23 -2.59
CA THR A 88 18.09 9.02 -1.84
C THR A 88 17.96 9.21 -0.33
N GLU A 89 18.35 10.38 0.20
CA GLU A 89 18.20 10.74 1.62
C GLU A 89 16.73 10.76 2.04
N GLU A 90 15.84 11.34 1.24
CA GLU A 90 14.41 11.40 1.55
C GLU A 90 13.76 10.01 1.57
N LEU A 91 14.13 9.13 0.61
CA LEU A 91 13.68 7.74 0.61
C LEU A 91 14.21 6.96 1.83
N ARG A 92 15.47 7.19 2.20
CA ARG A 92 16.07 6.56 3.37
C ARG A 92 15.36 7.01 4.65
N GLU A 93 15.06 8.29 4.78
CA GLU A 93 14.36 8.81 5.96
C GLU A 93 12.91 8.33 6.01
N TRP A 94 12.24 8.32 4.87
CA TRP A 94 10.87 7.81 4.75
C TRP A 94 10.77 6.33 5.11
N THR A 95 11.68 5.48 4.60
CA THR A 95 11.73 4.05 4.93
C THR A 95 12.10 3.82 6.39
N ARG A 96 13.04 4.59 6.95
CA ARG A 96 13.39 4.55 8.38
C ARG A 96 12.20 4.89 9.26
N THR A 97 11.46 5.93 8.88
CA THR A 97 10.25 6.34 9.58
C THR A 97 9.24 5.21 9.55
N LEU A 98 8.93 4.63 8.38
CA LEU A 98 7.99 3.50 8.27
C LEU A 98 8.43 2.26 9.08
N ALA A 99 9.72 1.94 9.07
CA ALA A 99 10.27 0.79 9.80
C ALA A 99 10.18 0.93 11.32
N ALA A 100 10.09 2.14 11.86
CA ALA A 100 9.90 2.35 13.29
C ALA A 100 8.53 1.86 13.81
N TRP A 101 7.57 1.62 12.91
CA TRP A 101 6.19 1.27 13.26
C TRP A 101 5.77 -0.16 12.88
N LEU A 102 6.53 -0.82 11.99
CA LEU A 102 6.28 -2.18 11.52
C LEU A 102 6.88 -3.21 12.49
#